data_AF-A0A0F2LA28-F1
#
_entry.id   AF-A0A0F2LA28-F1
#
_cell.length_a   1.000
_cell.length_b   1.000
_cell.length_c   1.000
_cell.angle_alpha   90.00
_cell.angle_beta   90.00
_cell.angle_gamma   90.00
#
_symmetry.space_group_name_H-M   'P 1'
#
loop_
_entity.id
_entity.type
_entity.pdbx_description
1 polymer ?
#
loop_
_entity_poly.entity_id
_entity_poly.type
_entity_poly.pdbx_seq_one_letter_code
_entity_poly.pdbx_strand_id
1 'polypeptide(L)'
;MAFEIVDLVISILLLILGFSVFTALVNDYKIVVTVSRLIRKRIKVSTFHELSVPLYSSLIGLKILEVKPLNEGIDVEVHGNTIRVINNGVLTNTDIKILITVLIVGRLGDYPVMGMIVLSPY
;
A
#
# COMPACT_ATOMS: atom_id res chain seq x y z
N MET A 1 -37.65 36.13 -3.02
CA MET A 1 -37.05 36.19 -1.67
C MET A 1 -36.96 34.85 -0.96
N ALA A 2 -38.05 34.23 -0.45
CA ALA A 2 -37.92 32.96 0.29
C ALA A 2 -37.35 31.81 -0.55
N PHE A 3 -37.78 31.69 -1.81
CA PHE A 3 -37.31 30.64 -2.73
C PHE A 3 -35.82 30.79 -3.11
N GLU A 4 -35.35 32.04 -3.29
CA GLU A 4 -33.94 32.34 -3.59
C GLU A 4 -33.02 32.05 -2.40
N ILE A 5 -33.49 32.30 -1.17
CA ILE A 5 -32.76 31.97 0.06
C ILE A 5 -32.65 30.45 0.21
N VAL A 6 -33.73 29.71 -0.07
CA VAL A 6 -33.71 28.23 -0.04
C VAL A 6 -32.76 27.67 -1.08
N ASP A 7 -32.76 28.20 -2.31
CA ASP A 7 -31.87 27.76 -3.39
C ASP A 7 -30.39 28.08 -3.09
N LEU A 8 -30.12 29.23 -2.48
CA LEU A 8 -28.79 29.60 -2.00
C LEU A 8 -28.29 28.63 -0.91
N VAL A 9 -29.15 28.28 0.05
CA VAL A 9 -28.81 27.33 1.13
C VAL A 9 -28.52 25.94 0.56
N ILE A 10 -29.35 25.45 -0.38
CA ILE A 10 -29.13 24.17 -1.05
C ILE A 10 -27.80 24.19 -1.82
N SER A 11 -27.53 25.27 -2.54
CA SER A 11 -26.28 25.43 -3.30
C SER A 11 -25.03 25.40 -2.40
N ILE A 12 -25.07 26.08 -1.24
CA ILE A 12 -23.98 26.05 -0.26
C ILE A 12 -23.80 24.64 0.31
N LEU A 13 -24.89 23.94 0.66
CA LEU A 13 -24.82 22.57 1.16
C LEU A 13 -24.20 21.62 0.14
N LEU A 14 -24.62 21.71 -1.13
CA LEU A 14 -24.04 20.92 -2.22
C LEU A 14 -22.55 21.21 -2.37
N LEU A 15 -22.13 22.46 -2.25
CA LEU A 15 -20.73 22.86 -2.38
C LEU A 15 -19.88 22.32 -1.23
N ILE A 16 -20.37 22.37 0.00
CA ILE A 16 -19.70 21.81 1.19
C ILE A 16 -19.58 20.29 1.07
N LEU A 17 -20.67 19.60 0.73
CA LEU A 17 -20.69 18.15 0.55
C LEU A 17 -19.76 17.72 -0.58
N GLY A 18 -19.85 18.40 -1.73
CA GLY A 18 -18.98 18.14 -2.88
C GLY A 18 -17.51 18.34 -2.55
N PHE A 19 -17.16 19.42 -1.85
CA PHE A 19 -15.79 19.67 -1.41
C PHE A 19 -15.29 18.64 -0.39
N SER A 20 -16.14 18.22 0.55
CA SER A 20 -15.82 17.18 1.53
C SER A 20 -15.50 15.85 0.85
N VAL A 21 -16.36 15.39 -0.06
CA VAL A 21 -16.14 14.16 -0.84
C VAL A 21 -14.88 14.28 -1.70
N PHE A 22 -14.68 15.42 -2.37
CA PHE A 22 -13.49 15.67 -3.18
C PHE A 22 -12.20 15.58 -2.37
N THR A 23 -12.15 16.21 -1.19
CA THR A 23 -10.97 16.18 -0.32
C THR A 23 -10.66 14.77 0.20
N ALA A 24 -11.70 14.00 0.54
CA ALA A 24 -11.57 12.60 0.94
C ALA A 24 -11.00 11.75 -0.21
N LEU A 25 -11.55 11.91 -1.42
CA LEU A 25 -11.11 11.19 -2.62
C LEU A 25 -9.65 11.48 -2.97
N VAL A 26 -9.24 12.76 -2.93
CA VAL A 26 -7.86 13.16 -3.23
C VAL A 26 -6.88 12.57 -2.20
N ASN A 27 -7.26 12.52 -0.92
CA ASN A 27 -6.43 11.91 0.11
C ASN A 27 -6.29 10.41 -0.10
N ASP A 28 -7.40 9.70 -0.30
CA ASP A 28 -7.38 8.26 -0.55
C ASP A 28 -6.53 7.94 -1.79
N TYR A 29 -6.68 8.70 -2.88
CA TYR A 29 -5.86 8.55 -4.08
C TYR A 29 -4.36 8.73 -3.80
N LYS A 30 -3.96 9.78 -3.07
CA LYS A 30 -2.54 10.02 -2.73
C LYS A 30 -1.94 8.87 -1.94
N ILE A 31 -2.71 8.32 -1.00
CA ILE A 31 -2.31 7.17 -0.20
C ILE A 31 -2.11 5.95 -1.10
N VAL A 32 -3.11 5.63 -1.94
CA VAL A 32 -3.08 4.49 -2.86
C VAL A 32 -1.86 4.56 -3.78
N VAL A 33 -1.61 5.72 -4.38
CA VAL A 33 -0.45 5.93 -5.26
C VAL A 33 0.86 5.77 -4.49
N THR A 34 0.95 6.29 -3.27
CA THR A 34 2.17 6.19 -2.45
C THR A 34 2.48 4.75 -2.07
N VAL A 35 1.48 4.02 -1.61
CA VAL A 35 1.62 2.59 -1.26
C VAL A 35 1.95 1.77 -2.49
N SER A 36 1.24 1.99 -3.61
CA SER A 36 1.53 1.34 -4.89
C SER A 36 2.98 1.56 -5.34
N ARG A 37 3.52 2.76 -5.16
CA ARG A 37 4.94 3.04 -5.43
C ARG A 37 5.86 2.29 -4.48
N LEU A 38 5.56 2.24 -3.18
CA LEU A 38 6.37 1.53 -2.19
C LEU A 38 6.47 0.03 -2.48
N ILE A 39 5.35 -0.62 -2.77
CA ILE A 39 5.30 -2.07 -3.04
C ILE A 39 5.86 -2.46 -4.42
N ARG A 40 6.16 -1.49 -5.30
CA ARG A 40 6.77 -1.72 -6.62
C ARG A 40 8.26 -1.34 -6.66
N LYS A 41 8.88 -1.05 -5.50
CA LYS A 41 10.29 -0.68 -5.46
C LYS A 41 11.20 -1.88 -5.66
N ARG A 42 12.32 -1.61 -6.34
CA ARG A 42 13.52 -2.45 -6.30
C ARG A 42 14.43 -1.96 -5.17
N ILE A 43 14.79 -2.85 -4.25
CA ILE A 43 15.64 -2.54 -3.09
C ILE A 43 16.97 -3.27 -3.30
N LYS A 44 18.07 -2.53 -3.26
CA LYS A 44 19.40 -3.14 -3.23
C LYS A 44 19.71 -3.62 -1.82
N VAL A 45 20.06 -4.88 -1.67
CA VAL A 45 20.34 -5.53 -0.38
C VAL A 45 21.63 -6.32 -0.48
N SER A 46 22.41 -6.37 0.60
CA SER A 46 23.54 -7.30 0.69
C SER A 46 23.01 -8.73 0.73
N THR A 47 23.86 -9.72 0.49
CA THR A 47 23.52 -11.13 0.72
C THR A 47 22.99 -11.32 2.15
N PHE A 48 21.82 -11.93 2.28
CA PHE A 48 21.11 -12.12 3.54
C PHE A 48 20.57 -13.54 3.62
N HIS A 49 20.60 -14.11 4.83
CA HIS A 49 19.84 -15.33 5.14
C HIS A 49 18.41 -14.97 5.55
N GLU A 50 18.25 -13.83 6.21
CA GLU A 50 16.97 -13.32 6.67
C GLU A 50 16.90 -11.80 6.55
N LEU A 51 15.79 -11.28 6.00
CA LEU A 51 15.55 -9.85 5.85
C LEU A 51 14.13 -9.52 6.29
N SER A 52 14.00 -8.55 7.20
CA SER A 52 12.69 -7.99 7.57
C SER A 52 12.46 -6.70 6.81
N VAL A 53 11.47 -6.71 5.92
CA VAL A 53 11.02 -5.52 5.18
C VAL A 53 9.86 -4.88 5.96
N PRO A 54 10.04 -3.70 6.57
CA PRO A 54 8.95 -3.03 7.25
C PRO A 54 7.92 -2.51 6.23
N LEU A 55 6.66 -2.87 6.45
CA LEU A 55 5.53 -2.19 5.83
C LEU A 55 4.97 -1.24 6.88
N TYR A 56 5.03 0.07 6.61
CA TYR A 56 4.59 1.13 7.52
C TYR A 56 3.05 1.16 7.66
N SER A 57 2.45 0.09 8.19
CA SER A 57 1.00 -0.05 8.35
C SER A 57 0.41 0.78 9.49
N SER A 58 1.24 1.32 10.38
CA SER A 58 0.77 2.10 11.54
C SER A 58 0.35 3.53 11.20
N LEU A 59 0.73 4.07 10.05
CA LEU A 59 0.42 5.45 9.67
C LEU A 59 -0.88 5.59 8.87
N ILE A 60 -1.39 4.49 8.32
CA ILE A 60 -2.50 4.43 7.37
C ILE A 60 -3.08 3.03 7.49
N GLY A 61 -4.40 2.85 7.59
CA GLY A 61 -5.08 1.54 7.74
C GLY A 61 -4.75 0.55 6.62
N LEU A 62 -3.55 -0.03 6.67
CA LEU A 62 -2.99 -0.93 5.68
C LEU A 62 -3.04 -2.33 6.26
N LYS A 63 -3.77 -3.21 5.57
CA LYS A 63 -3.86 -4.61 5.92
C LYS A 63 -3.17 -5.44 4.86
N ILE A 64 -2.14 -6.18 5.24
CA ILE A 64 -1.51 -7.15 4.35
C ILE A 64 -2.50 -8.30 4.17
N LEU A 65 -2.93 -8.54 2.94
CA LEU A 65 -3.85 -9.63 2.62
C LEU A 65 -3.10 -10.90 2.31
N GLU A 66 -2.07 -10.79 1.47
CA GLU A 66 -1.32 -11.93 0.97
C GLU A 66 0.11 -11.52 0.62
N VAL A 67 1.06 -12.42 0.91
CA VAL A 67 2.45 -12.30 0.48
C VAL A 67 2.88 -13.64 -0.09
N LYS A 68 3.46 -13.62 -1.29
CA LYS A 68 3.93 -14.82 -1.98
C LYS A 68 5.34 -14.62 -2.56
N PRO A 69 6.32 -15.46 -2.22
CA PRO A 69 7.58 -15.51 -2.94
C PRO A 69 7.35 -16.05 -4.36
N LEU A 70 8.07 -15.51 -5.35
CA LEU A 70 8.06 -16.00 -6.74
C LEU A 70 9.32 -16.78 -7.10
N ASN A 71 10.26 -16.91 -6.18
CA ASN A 71 11.52 -17.62 -6.36
C ASN A 71 11.50 -18.89 -5.49
N GLU A 72 12.09 -19.98 -5.99
CA GLU A 72 12.25 -21.23 -5.25
C GLU A 72 13.28 -21.09 -4.13
N GLY A 73 13.08 -21.79 -3.00
CA GLY A 73 13.99 -21.76 -1.85
C GLY A 73 13.88 -20.51 -0.96
N ILE A 74 12.89 -19.66 -1.20
CA ILE A 74 12.61 -18.46 -0.40
C ILE A 74 11.27 -18.64 0.30
N ASP A 75 11.27 -18.49 1.61
CA ASP A 75 10.07 -18.46 2.43
C ASP A 75 9.77 -17.01 2.85
N VAL A 76 8.49 -16.68 2.98
CA VAL A 76 8.05 -15.34 3.33
C VAL A 76 6.96 -15.39 4.37
N GLU A 77 7.24 -14.84 5.54
CA GLU A 77 6.34 -14.79 6.67
C GLU A 77 5.90 -13.35 6.93
N VAL A 78 4.63 -13.18 7.31
CA VAL A 78 4.11 -11.89 7.76
C VAL A 78 4.15 -11.84 9.27
N HIS A 79 5.06 -11.05 9.84
CA HIS A 79 5.12 -10.78 11.27
C HIS A 79 4.60 -9.38 11.56
N GLY A 80 3.31 -9.30 11.89
CA GLY A 80 2.61 -8.06 12.19
C GLY A 80 2.69 -7.07 11.02
N ASN A 81 3.56 -6.06 11.16
CA ASN A 81 3.78 -5.00 10.17
C ASN A 81 5.02 -5.22 9.31
N THR A 82 5.68 -6.37 9.43
CA THR A 82 6.92 -6.67 8.72
C THR A 82 6.73 -7.91 7.85
N ILE A 83 7.36 -7.90 6.69
CA ILE A 83 7.50 -9.08 5.84
C ILE A 83 8.89 -9.63 6.09
N ARG A 84 8.97 -10.82 6.69
CA ARG A 84 10.21 -11.54 6.92
C ARG A 84 10.46 -12.43 5.71
N VAL A 85 11.60 -12.25 5.08
CA VAL A 85 12.05 -12.99 3.90
C VAL A 85 13.20 -13.88 4.35
N ILE A 86 13.00 -15.19 4.27
CA ILE A 86 13.96 -16.20 4.71
C ILE A 86 14.50 -16.89 3.45
N ASN A 87 15.80 -16.79 3.22
CA ASN A 87 16.48 -17.45 2.12
C ASN A 87 17.09 -18.76 2.61
N ASN A 88 16.35 -19.86 2.38
CA ASN A 88 16.76 -21.22 2.77
C ASN A 88 17.69 -21.87 1.73
N GLY A 89 17.93 -21.20 0.60
CA GLY A 89 18.85 -21.66 -0.45
C GLY A 89 20.30 -21.22 -0.25
N VAL A 90 21.16 -21.60 -1.19
CA VAL A 90 22.51 -21.04 -1.33
C VAL A 90 22.36 -19.52 -1.53
N LEU A 91 23.21 -18.70 -0.90
CA LEU A 91 23.25 -17.24 -1.07
C LEU A 91 23.53 -16.88 -2.54
N THR A 92 22.49 -16.86 -3.37
CA THR A 92 22.59 -16.59 -4.80
C THR A 92 22.49 -15.08 -5.04
N ASN A 93 23.31 -14.59 -5.97
CA ASN A 93 23.23 -13.23 -6.50
C ASN A 93 22.03 -13.02 -7.44
N THR A 94 20.89 -13.63 -7.13
CA THR A 94 19.68 -13.58 -7.95
C THR A 94 18.68 -12.58 -7.37
N ASP A 95 17.99 -11.86 -8.25
CA ASP A 95 16.87 -11.01 -7.85
C ASP A 95 15.76 -11.85 -7.18
N ILE A 96 15.42 -11.50 -5.95
CA ILE A 96 14.34 -12.12 -5.18
C ILE A 96 13.06 -11.31 -5.41
N LYS A 97 12.02 -11.96 -5.94
CA LYS A 97 10.73 -11.32 -6.23
C LYS A 97 9.69 -11.76 -5.23
N ILE A 98 9.02 -10.79 -4.62
CA ILE A 98 7.96 -11.01 -3.62
C ILE A 98 6.72 -10.27 -4.09
N LEU A 99 5.66 -11.04 -4.33
CA LEU A 99 4.34 -10.48 -4.62
C LEU A 99 3.63 -10.15 -3.31
N ILE A 100 3.13 -8.92 -3.21
CA ILE A 100 2.44 -8.43 -2.01
C ILE A 100 1.10 -7.84 -2.44
N THR A 101 0.05 -8.26 -1.75
CA THR A 101 -1.29 -7.69 -1.86
C THR A 101 -1.63 -7.00 -0.55
N VAL A 102 -1.87 -5.69 -0.62
CA VAL A 102 -2.22 -4.86 0.54
C VAL A 102 -3.59 -4.24 0.31
N LEU A 103 -4.46 -4.27 1.32
CA LEU A 103 -5.70 -3.52 1.36
C LEU A 103 -5.46 -2.18 2.05
N ILE A 104 -5.81 -1.11 1.37
CA ILE A 104 -5.75 0.25 1.91
C ILE A 104 -7.16 0.64 2.33
N VAL A 105 -7.39 0.78 3.63
CA VAL A 105 -8.66 1.27 4.18
C VAL A 105 -8.68 2.78 4.04
N GLY A 106 -9.42 3.26 3.04
CA GLY A 106 -9.63 4.68 2.77
C GLY A 106 -10.85 5.22 3.50
N ARG A 107 -11.11 6.52 3.34
CA ARG A 107 -12.27 7.19 3.92
C ARG A 107 -13.54 6.96 3.10
N LEU A 108 -13.41 6.80 1.79
CA LEU A 108 -14.54 6.56 0.87
C LEU A 108 -14.72 5.09 0.51
N GLY A 109 -13.73 4.24 0.82
CA GLY A 109 -13.79 2.80 0.57
C GLY A 109 -12.44 2.13 0.74
N ASP A 110 -12.44 0.81 0.53
CA ASP A 110 -11.22 0.00 0.60
C ASP A 110 -10.62 -0.20 -0.79
N TYR A 111 -9.30 -0.04 -0.89
CA TYR A 111 -8.57 -0.09 -2.14
C TYR A 111 -7.52 -1.22 -2.10
N PRO A 112 -7.76 -2.37 -2.75
CA PRO A 112 -6.76 -3.42 -2.86
C PRO A 112 -5.67 -3.01 -3.85
N VAL A 113 -4.41 -3.10 -3.43
CA VAL A 113 -3.24 -2.77 -4.23
C VAL A 113 -2.30 -3.97 -4.26
N MET A 114 -1.99 -4.43 -5.46
CA MET A 114 -1.03 -5.50 -5.70
C MET A 114 0.25 -4.93 -6.33
N GLY A 115 1.39 -5.43 -5.86
CA GLY A 115 2.70 -5.03 -6.35
C GLY A 115 3.77 -6.08 -6.08
N MET A 116 4.92 -5.88 -6.70
CA MET A 116 6.06 -6.78 -6.58
C MET A 116 7.26 -6.00 -6.06
N ILE A 117 7.75 -6.41 -4.89
CA ILE A 117 9.03 -5.95 -4.38
C ILE A 117 10.11 -6.84 -4.98
N VAL A 118 11.14 -6.21 -5.51
CA VAL A 118 12.32 -6.90 -6.03
C VAL A 118 13.50 -6.58 -5.13
N LEU A 119 14.04 -7.58 -4.44
CA LEU A 119 15.28 -7.45 -3.68
C LEU A 119 16.43 -7.89 -4.58
N SER A 120 17.32 -6.96 -4.88
CA SER A 120 18.46 -7.17 -5.77
C SER A 120 19.77 -7.14 -4.98
N PRO A 121 20.71 -8.06 -5.24
CA PRO A 121 22.04 -7.98 -4.65
C PRO A 121 22.79 -6.72 -5.10
N TYR A 122 23.77 -6.28 -4.30
CA TYR A 122 24.68 -5.18 -4.62
C TYR A 122 25.62 -5.51 -5.79
#